data_AF-A0AAU8H5H0-F1
#
_entry.id   AF-A0AAU8H5H0-F1
#
_cell.length_a   1.000
_cell.length_b   1.000
_cell.length_c   1.000
_cell.angle_alpha   90.00
_cell.angle_beta   90.00
_cell.angle_gamma   90.00
#
_symmetry.space_group_name_H-M   'P 1'
#
loop_
_entity.id
_entity.type
_entity.pdbx_description
1 polymer ?
#
loop_
_entity_poly.entity_id
_entity_poly.type
_entity_poly.pdbx_seq_one_letter_code
_entity_poly.pdbx_strand_id
1 'polypeptide(L)'
;MNPRPIPTDIHKLYSEYYTHQLENSPKESFASLRRAIKNNILRRYGYSVDIKGGLLDLLGRIFSCIGPLKEIVGGNIMYLKAIDGGRLLDVGCGSGNF
;
A
#
# COMPACT_ATOMS: atom_id res chain seq x y z
N MET A 1 15.91 -39.36 -7.05
CA MET A 1 15.63 -38.06 -7.69
C MET A 1 16.95 -37.36 -7.99
N ASN A 2 17.50 -37.64 -9.16
CA ASN A 2 18.71 -37.04 -9.74
C ASN A 2 18.38 -36.82 -11.23
N PRO A 3 18.77 -35.69 -11.84
CA PRO A 3 19.85 -34.80 -11.41
C PRO A 3 19.43 -33.61 -10.54
N ARG A 4 20.41 -33.03 -9.82
CA ARG A 4 20.30 -31.73 -9.12
C ARG A 4 21.15 -30.68 -9.84
N PRO A 5 20.74 -29.40 -9.87
CA PRO A 5 21.52 -28.33 -10.48
C PRO A 5 22.84 -28.09 -9.73
N ILE A 6 23.90 -27.77 -10.48
CA ILE A 6 25.18 -27.33 -9.91
C ILE A 6 25.04 -25.90 -9.36
N PRO A 7 25.83 -25.50 -8.34
CA PRO A 7 25.69 -24.19 -7.69
C PRO A 7 25.71 -23.00 -8.65
N THR A 8 26.52 -23.11 -9.71
CA THR A 8 26.63 -22.07 -10.75
C THR A 8 25.39 -21.93 -11.61
N ASP A 9 24.51 -22.93 -11.68
CA ASP A 9 23.29 -22.88 -12.51
C ASP A 9 22.06 -22.43 -11.73
N ILE A 10 22.13 -22.30 -10.41
CA ILE A 10 21.00 -21.93 -9.56
C ILE A 10 20.42 -20.56 -9.96
N HIS A 11 21.25 -19.61 -10.36
CA HIS A 11 20.79 -18.27 -10.77
C HIS A 11 19.92 -18.29 -12.04
N LYS A 12 20.10 -19.28 -12.93
CA LYS A 12 19.28 -19.43 -14.15
C LYS A 12 17.83 -19.74 -13.83
N LEU A 13 17.55 -20.33 -12.67
CA LEU A 13 16.18 -20.55 -12.21
C LEU A 13 15.45 -19.23 -11.91
N TYR A 14 16.20 -18.19 -11.56
CA TYR A 14 15.67 -16.89 -11.17
C TYR A 14 15.84 -15.82 -12.27
N SER A 15 16.35 -16.16 -13.46
CA SER A 15 16.56 -15.17 -14.52
C SER A 15 15.26 -14.62 -15.11
N GLU A 16 14.20 -15.43 -15.11
CA GLU A 16 12.85 -15.02 -15.51
C GLU A 16 12.01 -14.53 -14.31
N TYR A 17 12.59 -14.54 -13.10
CA TYR A 17 11.88 -14.11 -11.91
C TYR A 17 11.75 -12.58 -11.93
N TYR A 18 10.52 -12.12 -12.10
CA TYR A 18 10.22 -10.69 -12.13
C TYR A 18 10.60 -10.04 -10.80
N THR A 19 11.66 -9.24 -10.81
CA THR A 19 12.02 -8.36 -9.71
C THR A 19 11.45 -6.98 -10.03
N HIS A 20 10.63 -6.44 -9.14
CA HIS A 20 9.89 -5.19 -9.38
C HIS A 20 10.82 -4.07 -9.84
N GLN A 21 10.57 -3.51 -11.02
CA GLN A 21 11.21 -2.28 -11.47
C GLN A 21 10.50 -1.09 -10.82
N LEU A 22 11.27 -0.13 -10.33
CA LEU A 22 10.74 1.13 -9.79
C LEU A 22 10.25 1.98 -10.96
N GLU A 23 8.99 1.81 -11.35
CA GLU A 23 8.35 2.72 -12.29
C GLU A 23 8.10 4.08 -11.61
N ASN A 24 8.60 5.15 -12.24
CA ASN A 24 8.28 6.51 -11.84
C ASN A 24 6.79 6.75 -12.07
N SER A 25 5.99 6.77 -11.00
CA SER A 25 4.54 6.98 -11.12
C SER A 25 4.25 8.38 -11.71
N PRO A 26 3.37 8.49 -12.72
CA PRO A 26 3.01 9.78 -13.30
C PRO A 26 2.32 10.67 -12.25
N LYS A 27 2.50 12.00 -12.39
CA LYS A 27 1.80 12.98 -11.53
C LYS A 27 0.29 12.85 -11.75
N GLU A 28 -0.40 12.24 -10.79
CA GLU A 28 -1.85 12.02 -10.88
C GLU A 28 -2.62 13.34 -10.72
N SER A 29 -3.41 13.68 -11.75
CA SER A 29 -4.52 14.62 -11.59
C SER A 29 -5.43 14.14 -10.46
N PHE A 30 -5.87 15.03 -9.57
CA PHE A 30 -6.68 14.75 -8.36
C PHE A 30 -5.96 14.16 -7.14
N ALA A 31 -4.63 14.17 -7.10
CA ALA A 31 -3.86 13.69 -5.94
C ALA A 31 -4.37 14.24 -4.59
N SER A 32 -4.73 15.53 -4.53
CA SER A 32 -5.25 16.17 -3.31
C SER A 32 -6.60 15.60 -2.86
N LEU A 33 -7.53 15.34 -3.78
CA LEU A 33 -8.83 14.76 -3.47
C LEU A 33 -8.68 13.30 -3.06
N ARG A 34 -7.89 12.51 -3.80
CA ARG A 34 -7.56 11.12 -3.45
C ARG A 34 -6.94 11.03 -2.06
N ARG A 35 -6.05 11.96 -1.72
CA ARG A 35 -5.47 12.07 -0.37
C ARG A 35 -6.53 12.40 0.68
N ALA A 36 -7.45 13.33 0.42
CA ALA A 36 -8.53 13.66 1.35
C ALA A 36 -9.46 12.46 1.61
N ILE A 37 -9.80 11.70 0.56
CA ILE A 37 -10.58 10.46 0.67
C ILE A 37 -9.83 9.43 1.51
N LYS A 38 -8.55 9.17 1.17
CA LYS A 38 -7.70 8.22 1.89
C LYS A 38 -7.60 8.57 3.37
N ASN A 39 -7.33 9.83 3.70
CA ASN A 39 -7.24 10.30 5.09
C ASN A 39 -8.57 10.08 5.84
N ASN A 40 -9.71 10.42 5.24
CA ASN A 40 -11.01 10.22 5.88
C ASN A 40 -11.33 8.74 6.14
N ILE A 41 -10.89 7.82 5.28
CA ILE A 41 -11.03 6.38 5.50
C ILE A 41 -10.07 5.90 6.59
N LEU A 42 -8.78 6.26 6.51
CA LEU A 42 -7.75 5.90 7.49
C LEU A 42 -8.12 6.33 8.92
N ARG A 43 -8.70 7.51 9.07
CA ARG A 43 -9.19 8.01 10.36
C ARG A 43 -10.23 7.08 11.00
N ARG A 44 -11.06 6.40 10.20
CA ARG A 44 -12.04 5.41 10.72
C ARG A 44 -11.37 4.15 11.26
N TYR A 45 -10.19 3.82 10.77
CA TYR A 45 -9.34 2.74 11.30
C TYR A 45 -8.48 3.19 12.48
N GLY A 46 -8.54 4.46 12.88
CA GLY A 46 -7.81 5.00 14.04
C GLY A 46 -6.44 5.60 13.70
N TYR A 47 -6.06 5.68 12.41
CA TYR A 47 -4.79 6.28 12.03
C TYR A 47 -4.80 7.79 12.23
N SER A 48 -3.72 8.31 12.82
CA SER A 48 -3.45 9.74 12.95
C SER A 48 -3.15 10.35 11.58
N VAL A 49 -4.08 11.15 11.07
CA VAL A 49 -3.95 11.84 9.78
C VAL A 49 -4.25 13.33 9.94
N ASP A 50 -3.41 14.17 9.34
CA ASP A 50 -3.63 15.61 9.33
C ASP A 50 -4.73 15.96 8.30
N ILE A 51 -5.81 16.56 8.79
CA ILE A 51 -6.96 16.97 7.98
C ILE A 51 -7.00 18.49 7.94
N LYS A 52 -6.68 19.05 6.77
CA LYS A 52 -6.87 20.46 6.50
C LYS A 52 -8.33 20.64 6.10
N GLY A 53 -9.13 21.20 7.02
CA GLY A 53 -10.55 21.46 6.77
C GLY A 53 -10.79 22.29 5.50
N GLY A 54 -11.98 22.17 4.92
CA GLY A 54 -12.38 22.91 3.71
C GLY A 54 -13.20 22.07 2.73
N LEU A 55 -13.40 22.59 1.53
CA LEU A 55 -14.21 21.94 0.49
C LEU A 55 -13.66 20.57 0.09
N LEU A 56 -12.34 20.43 -0.05
CA LEU A 56 -11.70 19.16 -0.40
C LEU A 56 -11.90 18.09 0.68
N ASP A 57 -11.89 18.47 1.95
CA ASP A 57 -12.14 17.54 3.05
C ASP A 57 -13.61 17.11 3.11
N LEU A 58 -14.54 18.06 2.87
CA LEU A 58 -15.96 17.73 2.76
C LEU A 58 -16.22 16.72 1.64
N LEU A 59 -15.64 16.96 0.45
CA LEU A 59 -15.71 16.00 -0.66
C LEU A 59 -15.07 14.68 -0.27
N GLY A 60 -13.88 14.71 0.34
CA GLY A 60 -13.20 13.52 0.85
C GLY A 60 -14.07 12.69 1.79
N ARG A 61 -14.80 13.34 2.70
CA ARG A 61 -15.73 12.70 3.63
C ARG A 61 -16.93 12.08 2.92
N ILE A 62 -17.53 12.76 1.94
CA ILE A 62 -18.64 12.22 1.14
C ILE A 62 -18.18 10.98 0.37
N PHE A 63 -17.09 11.10 -0.40
CA PHE A 63 -16.55 9.99 -1.18
C PHE A 63 -16.02 8.85 -0.31
N SER A 64 -15.56 9.11 0.93
CA SER A 64 -15.15 8.06 1.88
C SER A 64 -16.27 7.08 2.24
N CYS A 65 -17.53 7.42 1.98
CA CYS A 65 -18.67 6.55 2.24
C CYS A 65 -18.87 5.48 1.15
N ILE A 66 -18.29 5.65 -0.04
CA ILE A 66 -18.42 4.74 -1.19
C ILE A 66 -17.67 3.43 -0.91
N GLY A 67 -18.38 2.30 -1.04
CA GLY A 67 -17.87 0.95 -0.75
C GLY A 67 -16.54 0.64 -1.45
N PRO A 68 -16.45 0.69 -2.78
CA PRO A 68 -15.20 0.42 -3.50
C PRO A 68 -13.98 1.22 -3.03
N LEU A 69 -14.15 2.49 -2.65
CA LEU A 69 -13.04 3.31 -2.15
C LEU A 69 -12.59 2.86 -0.75
N LYS A 70 -13.53 2.41 0.08
CA LYS A 70 -13.21 1.78 1.38
C LYS A 70 -12.45 0.48 1.17
N GLU A 71 -12.81 -0.34 0.19
CA GLU A 71 -12.11 -1.58 -0.11
C GLU A 71 -10.69 -1.34 -0.63
N ILE A 72 -10.51 -0.38 -1.53
CA ILE A 72 -9.17 -0.02 -2.03
C ILE A 72 -8.28 0.45 -0.88
N VAL A 73 -8.76 1.37 -0.04
CA VAL A 73 -7.95 1.90 1.06
C VAL A 73 -7.78 0.86 2.17
N GLY A 74 -8.83 0.12 2.50
CA GLY A 74 -8.82 -0.97 3.48
C GLY A 74 -7.85 -2.07 3.11
N GLY A 75 -7.88 -2.56 1.86
CA GLY A 75 -6.94 -3.56 1.35
C GLY A 75 -5.49 -3.10 1.45
N ASN A 76 -5.20 -1.82 1.16
CA ASN A 76 -3.85 -1.25 1.30
C ASN A 76 -3.33 -1.27 2.76
N ILE A 77 -4.21 -1.22 3.75
CA ILE A 77 -3.84 -1.34 5.18
C ILE A 77 -4.16 -2.71 5.76
N MET A 78 -4.45 -3.70 4.91
CA MET A 78 -4.90 -5.04 5.30
C MET A 78 -6.08 -5.03 6.29
N TYR A 79 -6.92 -3.99 6.22
CA TYR A 79 -8.05 -3.72 7.11
C TYR A 79 -7.67 -3.63 8.61
N LEU A 80 -6.40 -3.37 8.90
CA LEU A 80 -5.88 -3.30 10.27
C LEU A 80 -6.27 -1.99 10.94
N LYS A 81 -6.75 -2.09 12.19
CA LYS A 81 -6.90 -0.91 13.06
C LYS A 81 -5.52 -0.39 13.45
N ALA A 82 -5.38 0.92 13.52
CA ALA A 82 -4.17 1.55 14.01
C ALA A 82 -3.97 1.21 15.50
N ILE A 83 -2.74 0.85 15.83
CA ILE A 83 -2.28 0.61 17.20
C ILE A 83 -0.95 1.37 17.34
N ASP A 84 -0.97 2.46 18.08
CA ASP A 84 0.25 3.20 18.38
C ASP A 84 1.21 2.31 19.19
N GLY A 85 2.48 2.23 18.76
CA GLY A 85 3.46 1.32 19.37
C GLY A 85 3.23 -0.16 19.07
N GLY A 86 2.37 -0.50 18.11
CA GLY A 86 2.18 -1.87 17.64
C GLY A 86 3.44 -2.45 16.99
N ARG A 87 3.53 -3.78 16.96
CA ARG A 87 4.61 -4.51 16.26
C ARG A 87 4.02 -5.16 15.01
N LEU A 88 4.61 -4.87 13.85
CA LEU A 88 4.24 -5.48 12.57
C LEU A 88 5.27 -6.55 12.22
N LEU A 89 4.79 -7.76 11.90
CA LEU A 89 5.63 -8.82 11.36
C LEU A 89 5.63 -8.69 9.84
N ASP A 90 6.79 -8.40 9.27
CA ASP A 90 7.01 -8.43 7.83
C ASP A 90 7.66 -9.77 7.46
N VAL A 91 7.01 -10.54 6.58
CA VAL A 91 7.48 -11.84 6.10
C VAL A 91 7.70 -11.74 4.60
N GLY A 92 8.94 -11.91 4.16
CA GLY A 92 9.28 -11.85 2.72
C GLY A 92 9.63 -10.44 2.21
N CYS A 93 10.17 -9.59 3.08
CA CYS A 93 10.64 -8.21 2.87
C CYS A 93 11.49 -7.96 1.59
N GLY A 94 12.03 -8.98 0.91
CA GLY A 94 12.79 -8.77 -0.33
C GLY A 94 13.94 -7.77 -0.16
N SER A 95 13.87 -6.61 -0.84
CA SER A 95 14.87 -5.53 -0.79
C SER A 95 14.77 -4.57 0.41
N GLY A 96 13.74 -4.69 1.26
CA GLY A 96 13.67 -3.91 2.50
C GLY A 96 13.34 -2.43 2.37
N ASN A 97 12.82 -1.97 1.23
CA ASN A 97 12.45 -0.56 1.01
C ASN A 97 11.06 -0.18 1.58
N PHE A 98 10.70 -0.66 2.78
CA PHE A 98 9.45 -0.30 3.46
C PHE A 98 9.64 0.90 4.40
#